data_AF-A0A6P1IAZ5-F1
#
_entry.id   AF-A0A6P1IAZ5-F1
#
_cell.length_a   1.000
_cell.length_b   1.000
_cell.length_c   1.000
_cell.angle_alpha   90.00
_cell.angle_beta   90.00
_cell.angle_gamma   90.00
#
_symmetry.space_group_name_H-M   'P 1'
#
loop_
_entity.id
_entity.type
_entity.pdbx_description
1 polymer ?
#
loop_
_entity_poly.entity_id
_entity_poly.type
_entity_poly.pdbx_seq_one_letter_code
_entity_poly.pdbx_strand_id
1 'polypeptide(L)'
;MDGMEERSNTGDVMRFSGSVTNEQVVEALRAQHEATNLAKWTLEQIVAVARRRGISWAEIGQALGGITKQAAQRKYAPVIAADRENEEHKVAELLGLSDEESETLRSGG
;
A
#
# COMPACT_ATOMS: atom_id res chain seq x y z
N MET A 1 34.07 40.84 26.20
CA MET A 1 34.71 39.57 26.58
C MET A 1 34.31 39.32 28.02
N ASP A 2 33.68 38.23 28.42
CA ASP A 2 33.23 37.05 27.69
C ASP A 2 32.24 36.40 28.66
N GLY A 3 30.97 36.36 28.29
CA GLY A 3 29.88 35.79 29.10
C GLY A 3 29.25 34.66 28.32
N MET A 4 30.05 33.66 27.97
CA MET A 4 29.54 32.43 27.35
C MET A 4 28.96 31.54 28.46
N GLU A 5 27.68 31.72 28.73
CA GLU A 5 26.87 30.66 29.33
C GLU A 5 26.79 29.50 28.31
N GLU A 6 27.59 28.47 28.55
CA GLU A 6 27.45 27.17 27.92
C GLU A 6 26.06 26.62 28.22
N ARG A 7 25.13 26.82 27.27
CA ARG A 7 23.87 26.09 27.23
C ARG A 7 24.20 24.64 26.86
N SER A 8 24.45 23.84 27.89
CA SER A 8 24.52 22.39 27.80
C SER A 8 23.13 21.85 27.42
N ASN A 9 22.81 21.88 26.14
CA ASN A 9 21.67 21.16 25.57
C ASN A 9 22.12 19.74 25.24
N THR A 10 22.46 18.97 26.28
CA THR A 10 22.60 17.52 26.16
C THR A 10 21.19 16.98 26.02
N GLY A 11 20.71 16.88 24.78
CA GLY A 11 19.52 16.11 24.47
C GLY A 11 19.69 14.73 25.08
N ASP A 12 18.81 14.39 26.01
CA ASP A 12 18.70 13.07 26.61
C ASP A 12 18.39 12.07 25.50
N VAL A 13 19.46 11.55 24.89
CA VAL A 13 19.37 10.46 23.94
C VAL A 13 18.96 9.28 24.81
N MET A 14 17.65 8.99 24.88
CA MET A 14 17.13 7.79 25.53
C MET A 14 17.92 6.58 25.00
N ARG A 15 18.95 6.19 25.75
CA ARG A 15 19.68 4.97 25.47
C ARG A 15 18.76 3.86 25.89
N PHE A 16 18.29 3.08 24.93
CA PHE A 16 17.61 1.82 25.19
C PHE A 16 18.54 0.98 26.09
N SER A 17 18.27 0.98 27.40
CA SER A 17 19.02 0.19 28.38
C SER A 17 18.38 -1.19 28.47
N GLY A 18 18.62 -2.03 27.46
CA GLY A 18 18.17 -3.41 27.41
C GLY A 18 18.96 -4.18 26.37
N SER A 19 19.27 -5.45 26.64
CA SER A 19 19.80 -6.34 25.61
C SER A 19 18.67 -6.75 24.68
N VAL A 20 18.75 -6.37 23.41
CA VAL A 20 17.81 -6.83 22.37
C VAL A 20 18.03 -8.31 22.14
N THR A 21 16.99 -9.13 22.30
CA THR A 21 17.06 -10.57 22.01
C THR A 21 16.85 -10.83 20.52
N ASN A 22 17.28 -12.00 20.04
CA ASN A 22 17.07 -12.39 18.65
C ASN A 22 15.57 -12.47 18.29
N GLU A 23 14.74 -12.93 19.24
CA GLU A 23 13.28 -12.98 19.08
C GLU A 23 12.71 -11.58 18.87
N GLN A 24 13.14 -10.59 19.64
CA GLN A 24 12.71 -9.20 19.50
C GLN A 24 13.12 -8.61 18.13
N VAL A 25 14.30 -8.96 17.61
CA VAL A 25 14.71 -8.56 16.26
C VAL A 25 13.79 -9.20 15.20
N VAL A 26 13.51 -10.49 15.32
CA VAL A 26 12.64 -11.21 14.36
C VAL A 26 11.22 -10.65 14.37
N GLU A 27 10.67 -10.38 15.55
CA GLU A 27 9.35 -9.74 15.68
C GLU A 27 9.31 -8.35 15.08
N ALA A 28 10.33 -7.52 15.34
CA ALA A 28 10.43 -6.19 14.76
C ALA A 28 10.50 -6.23 13.22
N LEU A 29 11.25 -7.18 12.65
CA LEU A 29 11.33 -7.36 11.20
C LEU A 29 9.99 -7.79 10.59
N ARG A 30 9.25 -8.69 11.26
CA ARG A 30 7.90 -9.09 10.81
C ARG A 30 6.93 -7.92 10.86
N ALA A 31 6.91 -7.19 11.98
CA ALA A 31 6.06 -6.02 12.14
C ALA A 31 6.36 -4.94 11.07
N GLN A 32 7.64 -4.70 10.80
CA GLN A 32 8.05 -3.77 9.74
C GLN A 32 7.62 -4.24 8.35
N HIS A 33 7.72 -5.55 8.08
CA HIS A 33 7.29 -6.13 6.80
C HIS A 33 5.78 -5.96 6.59
N GLU A 34 4.98 -6.29 7.60
CA GLU A 34 3.52 -6.12 7.59
C GLU A 34 3.13 -4.66 7.42
N ALA A 35 3.74 -3.75 8.19
CA ALA A 35 3.50 -2.31 8.06
C ALA A 35 3.84 -1.79 6.66
N THR A 36 4.93 -2.28 6.08
CA THR A 36 5.33 -1.92 4.70
C THR A 36 4.31 -2.41 3.67
N ASN A 37 3.79 -3.63 3.83
CA ASN A 37 2.78 -4.17 2.93
C ASN A 37 1.45 -3.41 3.06
N LEU A 38 1.03 -3.09 4.28
CA LEU A 38 -0.18 -2.31 4.53
C LEU A 38 -0.06 -0.89 3.94
N ALA A 39 1.10 -0.25 4.08
CA ALA A 39 1.35 1.06 3.50
C ALA A 39 1.30 1.03 1.97
N LYS A 40 1.87 -0.01 1.34
CA LYS A 40 1.80 -0.20 -0.13
C LYS A 40 0.35 -0.35 -0.59
N TRP A 41 -0.39 -1.25 0.04
CA TRP A 41 -1.80 -1.47 -0.29
C TRP A 41 -2.64 -0.21 -0.13
N THR A 42 -2.44 0.53 0.97
CA THR A 42 -3.16 1.79 1.22
C THR A 42 -2.87 2.83 0.14
N LEU A 43 -1.62 2.96 -0.30
CA LEU A 43 -1.25 3.86 -1.40
C LEU A 43 -1.91 3.45 -2.71
N GLU A 44 -1.97 2.16 -3.02
CA GLU A 44 -2.65 1.64 -4.21
C GLU A 44 -4.13 2.03 -4.21
N GLN A 45 -4.82 1.87 -3.07
CA GLN A 45 -6.23 2.27 -2.93
C GLN A 45 -6.44 3.77 -3.11
N ILE A 46 -5.58 4.60 -2.51
CA ILE A 46 -5.64 6.07 -2.67
C ILE A 46 -5.47 6.45 -4.14
N VAL A 47 -4.49 5.87 -4.83
CA VAL A 47 -4.24 6.12 -6.24
C VAL A 47 -5.41 5.64 -7.11
N ALA A 48 -6.01 4.49 -6.79
CA ALA A 48 -7.20 3.98 -7.48
C ALA A 48 -8.38 4.97 -7.37
N VAL A 49 -8.67 5.46 -6.16
CA VAL A 49 -9.70 6.47 -5.91
C VAL A 49 -9.40 7.77 -6.67
N ALA A 50 -8.17 8.26 -6.64
CA ALA A 50 -7.77 9.45 -7.37
C ALA A 50 -7.97 9.28 -8.89
N ARG A 51 -7.59 8.12 -9.44
CA ARG A 51 -7.79 7.79 -10.85
C ARG A 51 -9.27 7.72 -11.23
N ARG A 52 -10.13 7.13 -10.39
CA ARG A 52 -11.59 7.09 -10.59
C ARG A 52 -12.22 8.49 -10.58
N ARG A 53 -11.63 9.43 -9.83
CA ARG A 53 -12.03 10.84 -9.80
C ARG A 53 -11.47 11.67 -10.97
N GLY A 54 -10.75 11.04 -11.90
CA GLY A 54 -10.20 11.71 -13.09
C GLY A 54 -8.86 12.40 -12.89
N ILE A 55 -8.23 12.31 -11.71
CA ILE A 55 -6.93 12.93 -11.46
C ILE A 55 -5.87 12.31 -12.38
N SER A 56 -5.05 13.16 -13.02
CA SER A 56 -4.07 12.69 -14.00
C SER A 56 -2.89 11.98 -13.34
N TRP A 57 -2.24 11.08 -14.09
CA TRP A 57 -1.00 10.43 -13.63
C TRP A 57 0.13 11.40 -13.30
N ALA A 58 0.15 12.58 -13.92
CA ALA A 58 1.15 13.60 -13.64
C ALA A 58 0.90 14.24 -12.26
N GLU A 59 -0.34 14.61 -11.95
CA GLU A 59 -0.73 15.17 -10.65
C GLU A 59 -0.53 14.15 -9.52
N ILE A 60 -0.88 12.88 -9.77
CA ILE A 60 -0.62 11.79 -8.82
C ILE A 60 0.89 11.64 -8.56
N GLY A 61 1.71 11.68 -9.62
CA GLY A 61 3.15 11.61 -9.48
C GLY A 61 3.72 12.76 -8.64
N GLN A 62 3.24 13.98 -8.86
CA GLN A 62 3.61 15.15 -8.06
C GLN A 62 3.22 14.97 -6.58
N ALA A 63 1.99 14.54 -6.31
CA ALA A 63 1.49 14.33 -4.95
C ALA A 63 2.24 13.23 -4.17
N LEU A 64 2.80 12.23 -4.87
CA LEU A 64 3.55 11.11 -4.28
C LEU A 64 5.04 11.42 -4.01
N GLY A 65 5.42 12.71 -3.99
CA GLY A 65 6.80 13.14 -3.78
C GLY A 65 7.55 13.46 -5.07
N GLY A 66 6.85 13.94 -6.11
CA GLY A 66 7.49 14.47 -7.32
C GLY A 66 7.96 13.40 -8.32
N ILE A 67 7.36 12.21 -8.33
CA ILE A 67 7.71 11.19 -9.33
C ILE A 67 7.11 11.52 -10.70
N THR A 68 7.73 11.00 -11.76
CA THR A 68 7.26 11.26 -13.13
C THR A 68 5.93 10.57 -13.42
N LYS A 69 5.20 11.10 -14.41
CA LYS A 69 3.97 10.48 -14.95
C LYS A 69 4.18 9.01 -15.30
N GLN A 70 5.25 8.67 -16.02
CA GLN A 70 5.50 7.29 -16.44
C GLN A 70 5.81 6.38 -15.23
N ALA A 71 6.53 6.89 -14.23
CA ALA A 71 6.83 6.13 -13.02
C ALA A 71 5.55 5.82 -12.23
N ALA A 72 4.67 6.81 -12.05
CA ALA A 72 3.37 6.62 -11.40
C ALA A 72 2.50 5.62 -12.17
N GLN A 73 2.35 5.81 -13.47
CA GLN A 73 1.54 4.92 -14.31
C GLN A 73 2.05 3.49 -14.29
N ARG A 74 3.37 3.29 -14.48
CA ARG A 74 3.98 1.95 -14.46
C ARG A 74 3.78 1.25 -13.12
N LYS A 75 3.84 2.00 -12.01
CA LYS A 75 3.75 1.43 -10.67
C LYS A 75 2.32 1.03 -10.30
N TYR A 76 1.33 1.86 -10.61
CA TYR A 76 -0.02 1.69 -10.06
C TYR A 76 -1.08 1.24 -11.07
N ALA A 77 -0.89 1.49 -12.37
CA ALA A 77 -1.91 1.11 -13.37
C ALA A 77 -2.21 -0.40 -13.42
N PRO A 78 -1.22 -1.32 -13.33
CA PRO A 78 -1.50 -2.76 -13.34
C PRO A 78 -2.32 -3.21 -12.13
N VAL A 79 -1.99 -2.71 -10.93
CA VAL A 79 -2.69 -3.07 -9.69
C VAL A 79 -4.14 -2.60 -9.72
N ILE A 80 -4.39 -1.38 -10.21
CA ILE A 80 -5.74 -0.84 -10.33
C ILE A 80 -6.58 -1.65 -11.34
N ALA A 81 -5.97 -2.14 -12.42
CA ALA A 81 -6.68 -2.98 -13.39
C ALA A 81 -7.07 -4.34 -12.76
N ALA A 82 -6.14 -4.98 -12.05
CA ALA A 82 -6.39 -6.25 -11.36
C ALA A 82 -7.44 -6.12 -10.25
N ASP A 83 -7.39 -5.04 -9.46
CA ASP A 83 -8.40 -4.78 -8.41
C ASP A 83 -9.81 -4.66 -9.01
N ARG A 84 -9.94 -3.97 -10.14
CA ARG A 84 -11.21 -3.82 -10.84
C ARG A 84 -11.76 -5.16 -11.34
N GLU A 85 -10.91 -5.99 -11.96
CA GLU A 85 -11.29 -7.32 -12.43
C GLU A 85 -11.77 -8.20 -11.27
N ASN A 86 -11.08 -8.14 -10.13
CA ASN A 86 -11.47 -8.85 -8.91
C ASN A 86 -12.80 -8.33 -8.32
N GLU A 87 -13.05 -7.02 -8.35
CA GLU A 87 -14.34 -6.44 -7.98
C GLU A 87 -15.47 -6.93 -8.90
N GLU A 88 -15.25 -6.94 -10.21
CA GLU A 88 -16.21 -7.42 -11.21
C GLU A 88 -16.53 -8.91 -11.01
N HIS A 89 -15.53 -9.74 -10.72
CA HIS A 89 -15.72 -11.16 -10.43
C HIS A 89 -16.56 -11.39 -9.16
N LYS A 90 -16.26 -10.68 -8.07
CA LYS A 90 -17.04 -10.75 -6.82
C LYS A 90 -18.49 -10.30 -7.01
N VAL A 91 -18.72 -9.29 -7.84
CA VAL A 91 -20.08 -8.84 -8.17
C VAL A 91 -20.82 -9.92 -8.97
N ALA A 92 -20.17 -10.57 -9.93
CA ALA A 92 -20.76 -11.68 -10.68
C ALA A 92 -21.12 -12.86 -9.78
N GLU A 93 -20.24 -13.23 -8.84
CA GLU A 93 -20.47 -14.25 -7.83
C GLU A 93 -21.68 -13.91 -6.94
N LEU A 94 -21.73 -12.68 -6.40
CA LEU A 94 -22.83 -12.21 -5.55
C LEU A 94 -24.18 -12.18 -6.27
N LEU A 95 -24.18 -11.93 -7.58
CA LEU A 95 -25.39 -11.91 -8.40
C LEU A 95 -25.79 -13.30 -8.92
N GLY A 96 -25.03 -14.36 -8.58
CA GLY A 96 -25.28 -15.72 -9.09
C GLY A 96 -25.11 -15.83 -10.61
N LEU A 97 -24.33 -14.93 -11.21
CA LEU A 97 -24.08 -14.85 -12.65
C LEU A 97 -22.78 -15.56 -13.05
N SER A 98 -22.02 -16.11 -12.10
CA SER A 98 -20.87 -16.97 -12.40
C SER A 98 -21.38 -18.29 -13.00
N ASP A 99 -20.83 -18.68 -14.14
CA ASP A 99 -21.27 -19.77 -15.04
C ASP A 99 -21.42 -21.17 -14.41
N GLU A 100 -22.33 -21.37 -13.45
CA GLU A 100 -22.65 -22.68 -12.85
C GLU A 100 -23.87 -23.37 -13.51
N GLU A 101 -24.50 -22.79 -14.54
CA GLU A 101 -25.65 -23.41 -15.23
C GLU A 101 -25.34 -23.95 -16.64
N SER A 102 -24.08 -24.24 -16.98
CA SER A 102 -23.72 -24.76 -18.32
C SER A 102 -23.65 -26.29 -18.44
N GLU A 103 -23.68 -27.06 -17.35
CA GLU A 103 -23.47 -28.52 -17.40
C GLU A 103 -24.74 -29.40 -17.42
N THR A 104 -25.92 -28.87 -17.08
CA THR A 104 -27.17 -29.68 -17.07
C THR A 104 -27.88 -29.77 -18.42
N LEU A 105 -27.48 -28.99 -19.43
CA LEU A 105 -28.12 -28.99 -20.77
C LEU A 105 -27.36 -29.77 -21.85
N ARG A 106 -26.17 -30.33 -21.57
CA ARG A 106 -25.41 -31.14 -22.55
C ARG A 106 -25.52 -32.66 -22.37
N SER A 107 -26.18 -33.15 -21.33
CA SER A 107 -26.35 -34.59 -21.09
C SER A 107 -27.74 -35.13 -21.47
N GLY A 108 -28.61 -34.32 -22.09
CA GLY A 108 -29.94 -34.72 -22.54
C GLY A 108 -30.12 -34.56 -24.05
N GLY A 109 -29.40 -35.35 -24.83
CA GLY A 109 -29.53 -35.44 -26.28
C GLY A 109 -29.19 -36.84 -26.78
#